data_AF-A0A7S2ADV8-F1
#
_entry.id   AF-A0A7S2ADV8-F1
#
_cell.length_a   1.000
_cell.length_b   1.000
_cell.length_c   1.000
_cell.angle_alpha   90.00
_cell.angle_beta   90.00
_cell.angle_gamma   90.00
#
_symmetry.space_group_name_H-M   'P 1'
#
loop_
_entity.id
_entity.type
_entity.pdbx_description
1 polymer ?
#
loop_
_entity_poly.entity_id
_entity_poly.type
_entity_poly.pdbx_seq_one_letter_code
_entity_poly.pdbx_strand_id
1 'polypeptide(L)'
;KRIKACLITLLLALVLKLAGQILLRPWLALNIVIDSLDAILVAVVGVFLLKDDPLFGPVHACLMRTCCSGCEGQCPGGVSCLCTWFAVCLITALTDLLGDVETVYTGFRLIFDPSFPDKLQWNFPSRTTPWFVCMGVFMAGVLLALLAQILGAWQGMKGFVESQALMVDPLDDLEGGLPYGGGMTQGQHPYGGQPRTAGEPSMPTGPGHQLPPSQPPQG
;
A
#
# COMPACT_ATOMS: atom_id res chain seq x y z
N LYS A 1 2.36 5.52 14.09
CA LYS A 1 2.89 4.37 14.90
C LYS A 1 1.98 3.14 14.90
N ARG A 2 0.67 3.26 15.15
CA ARG A 2 -0.26 2.11 15.20
C ARG A 2 -0.42 1.40 13.85
N ILE A 3 -0.59 2.16 12.77
CA ILE A 3 -0.70 1.64 11.39
C ILE A 3 0.55 0.85 11.00
N LYS A 4 1.73 1.34 11.38
CA LYS A 4 3.02 0.68 11.14
C LYS A 4 3.07 -0.73 11.76
N ALA A 5 2.70 -0.85 13.03
CA ALA A 5 2.65 -2.14 13.71
C ALA A 5 1.67 -3.09 13.02
N CYS A 6 0.50 -2.58 12.62
CA CYS A 6 -0.50 -3.35 11.90
C CYS A 6 0.04 -3.90 10.57
N LEU A 7 0.71 -3.05 9.77
CA LEU A 7 1.30 -3.47 8.49
C LEU A 7 2.40 -4.51 8.69
N ILE A 8 3.27 -4.33 9.70
CA ILE A 8 4.33 -5.30 10.01
C ILE A 8 3.73 -6.64 10.43
N THR A 9 2.69 -6.64 11.27
CA THR A 9 1.97 -7.86 11.66
C THR A 9 1.33 -8.53 10.46
N LEU A 10 0.73 -7.77 9.54
CA LEU A 10 0.13 -8.30 8.31
C LEU A 10 1.18 -8.96 7.40
N LEU A 11 2.32 -8.29 7.20
CA LEU A 11 3.45 -8.85 6.43
C LEU A 11 4.00 -10.13 7.08
N LEU A 12 4.15 -10.14 8.41
CA LEU A 12 4.59 -11.33 9.13
C LEU A 12 3.59 -12.48 9.00
N ALA A 13 2.29 -12.20 9.15
CA ALA A 13 1.23 -13.18 8.98
C ALA A 13 1.22 -13.76 7.56
N LEU A 14 1.43 -12.92 6.54
CA LEU A 14 1.54 -13.32 5.15
C LEU A 14 2.74 -14.24 4.91
N VAL A 15 3.91 -13.93 5.48
CA VAL A 15 5.09 -14.80 5.41
C VAL A 15 4.82 -16.15 6.08
N LEU A 16 4.16 -16.17 7.25
CA LEU A 16 3.80 -17.42 7.93
C LEU A 16 2.77 -18.24 7.14
N LYS A 17 1.74 -17.59 6.57
CA LYS A 17 0.72 -18.23 5.71
C LYS A 17 1.39 -18.87 4.49
N LEU A 18 2.24 -18.13 3.78
CA LEU A 18 2.99 -18.63 2.62
C LEU A 18 3.94 -19.77 2.99
N ALA A 19 4.72 -19.63 4.06
CA ALA A 19 5.64 -20.67 4.51
C ALA A 19 4.90 -21.97 4.87
N GLY A 20 3.78 -21.85 5.61
CA GLY A 20 2.93 -23.00 5.94
C GLY A 20 2.35 -23.68 4.70
N GLN A 21 1.83 -22.90 3.74
CA GLN A 21 1.26 -23.43 2.50
C GLN A 21 2.30 -24.11 1.60
N ILE A 22 3.47 -23.48 1.41
CA ILE A 22 4.57 -24.03 0.59
C ILE A 22 5.07 -25.36 1.18
N LEU A 23 5.20 -25.44 2.51
CA LEU A 23 5.62 -26.67 3.19
C LEU A 23 4.58 -27.78 3.10
N LEU A 24 3.28 -27.44 3.18
CA LEU A 24 2.19 -28.41 3.16
C LEU A 24 1.89 -28.93 1.74
N ARG A 25 1.90 -28.05 0.72
CA ARG A 25 1.48 -28.37 -0.66
C ARG A 25 2.33 -27.67 -1.72
N PRO A 26 3.57 -28.12 -1.98
CA PRO A 26 4.47 -27.46 -2.94
C PRO A 26 3.94 -27.53 -4.39
N TRP A 27 3.20 -28.59 -4.75
CA TRP A 27 2.67 -28.78 -6.10
C TRP A 27 1.54 -27.81 -6.48
N LEU A 28 0.95 -27.11 -5.51
CA LEU A 28 -0.14 -26.16 -5.72
C LEU A 28 0.32 -24.69 -5.69
N ALA A 29 1.61 -24.43 -5.92
CA ALA A 29 2.22 -23.10 -5.79
C ALA A 29 1.48 -21.98 -6.53
N LEU A 30 0.92 -22.25 -7.72
CA LEU A 30 0.17 -21.24 -8.47
C LEU A 30 -1.14 -20.84 -7.78
N ASN A 31 -1.90 -21.81 -7.27
CA ASN A 31 -3.13 -21.51 -6.54
C ASN A 31 -2.81 -20.77 -5.24
N ILE A 32 -1.72 -21.14 -4.57
CA ILE A 32 -1.21 -20.46 -3.38
C ILE A 32 -0.92 -18.98 -3.65
N VAL A 33 -0.27 -18.68 -4.79
CA VAL A 33 0.02 -17.29 -5.17
C VAL A 33 -1.28 -16.52 -5.43
N ILE A 34 -2.21 -17.10 -6.20
CA ILE A 34 -3.50 -16.48 -6.52
C ILE A 34 -4.31 -16.18 -5.26
N ASP A 35 -4.44 -17.16 -4.36
CA ASP A 35 -5.14 -17.01 -3.09
C ASP A 35 -4.47 -15.97 -2.17
N SER A 36 -3.17 -15.74 -2.34
CA SER A 36 -2.41 -14.74 -1.59
C SER A 36 -2.40 -13.36 -2.23
N LEU A 37 -2.83 -13.21 -3.50
CA LEU A 37 -2.79 -11.92 -4.21
C LEU A 37 -3.58 -10.85 -3.47
N ASP A 38 -4.72 -11.21 -2.88
CA ASP A 38 -5.58 -10.28 -2.15
C ASP A 38 -4.83 -9.68 -0.93
N ALA A 39 -4.22 -10.54 -0.12
CA ALA A 39 -3.41 -10.11 1.02
C ALA A 39 -2.14 -9.34 0.58
N ILE A 40 -1.53 -9.70 -0.55
CA ILE A 40 -0.40 -8.96 -1.14
C ILE A 40 -0.85 -7.56 -1.57
N LEU A 41 -2.00 -7.42 -2.22
CA LEU A 41 -2.55 -6.13 -2.64
C LEU A 41 -2.81 -5.23 -1.43
N VAL A 42 -3.42 -5.77 -0.37
CA VAL A 42 -3.60 -5.06 0.92
C VAL A 42 -2.27 -4.57 1.48
N ALA A 43 -1.24 -5.43 1.46
CA ALA A 43 0.09 -5.08 1.95
C ALA A 43 0.74 -3.98 1.10
N VAL A 44 0.67 -4.08 -0.24
CA VAL A 44 1.21 -3.09 -1.19
C VAL A 44 0.55 -1.74 -0.94
N VAL A 45 -0.77 -1.67 -0.89
CA VAL A 45 -1.48 -0.40 -0.63
C VAL A 45 -1.12 0.15 0.76
N GLY A 46 -0.89 -0.71 1.75
CA GLY A 46 -0.38 -0.31 3.07
C GLY A 46 1.02 0.31 3.02
N VAL A 47 1.92 -0.18 2.15
CA VAL A 47 3.25 0.41 1.92
C VAL A 47 3.12 1.81 1.30
N PHE A 48 2.19 2.01 0.35
CA PHE A 48 1.90 3.33 -0.22
C PHE A 48 1.40 4.34 0.83
N LEU A 49 0.63 3.88 1.81
CA LEU A 49 0.13 4.72 2.91
C LEU A 49 1.27 5.18 3.84
N LEU A 50 2.32 4.35 3.99
CA LEU A 50 3.49 4.62 4.84
C LEU A 50 4.71 5.12 4.06
N LYS A 51 4.54 5.70 2.87
CA LYS A 51 5.66 6.16 2.03
C LYS A 51 6.64 7.12 2.74
N ASP A 52 6.13 7.91 3.69
CA ASP A 52 6.90 8.90 4.44
C ASP A 52 7.65 8.28 5.64
N ASP A 53 7.41 6.99 5.96
CA ASP A 53 8.15 6.28 7.01
C ASP A 53 9.51 5.82 6.47
N PRO A 54 10.63 6.11 7.16
CA PRO A 54 11.98 5.79 6.69
C PRO A 54 12.21 4.29 6.45
N LEU A 55 11.43 3.40 7.09
CA LEU A 55 11.52 1.95 6.86
C LEU A 55 10.84 1.52 5.55
N PHE A 56 9.77 2.19 5.14
CA PHE A 56 8.96 1.80 3.98
C PHE A 56 9.28 2.62 2.73
N GLY A 57 9.89 3.79 2.87
CA GLY A 57 10.31 4.65 1.75
C GLY A 57 11.10 3.92 0.66
N PRO A 58 12.14 3.12 0.97
CA PRO A 58 12.88 2.36 -0.04
C PRO A 58 12.04 1.30 -0.75
N VAL A 59 11.14 0.62 -0.02
CA VAL A 59 10.24 -0.40 -0.58
C VAL A 59 9.24 0.24 -1.53
N HIS A 60 8.66 1.38 -1.13
CA HIS A 60 7.78 2.18 -1.96
C HIS A 60 8.51 2.67 -3.23
N ALA A 61 9.72 3.20 -3.11
CA ALA A 61 10.52 3.65 -4.25
C ALA A 61 10.83 2.49 -5.22
N CYS A 62 11.11 1.29 -4.69
CA CYS A 62 11.28 0.09 -5.49
C CYS A 62 10.00 -0.26 -6.24
N LEU A 63 8.85 -0.35 -5.55
CA LEU A 63 7.55 -0.65 -6.16
C LEU A 63 7.17 0.36 -7.24
N MET A 64 7.37 1.65 -6.98
CA MET A 64 7.14 2.71 -7.97
C MET A 64 8.01 2.51 -9.21
N ARG A 65 9.29 2.15 -9.02
CA ARG A 65 10.22 1.95 -10.13
C ARG A 65 9.94 0.69 -10.93
N THR A 66 9.50 -0.40 -10.31
CA THR A 66 9.28 -1.69 -10.98
C THR A 66 7.88 -1.84 -11.56
N CYS A 67 6.86 -1.39 -10.83
CA CYS A 67 5.46 -1.67 -11.14
C CYS A 67 4.70 -0.45 -11.66
N CYS A 68 5.09 0.76 -11.24
CA CYS A 68 4.35 1.99 -11.53
C CYS A 68 5.20 3.05 -12.24
N SER A 69 6.23 2.63 -12.98
CA SER A 69 7.15 3.55 -13.67
C SER A 69 6.44 4.45 -14.68
N GLY A 70 5.27 4.05 -15.19
CA GLY A 70 4.43 4.86 -16.08
C GLY A 70 3.41 5.76 -15.39
N CYS A 71 3.25 5.68 -14.06
CA CYS A 71 2.23 6.42 -13.30
C CYS A 71 2.81 7.50 -12.40
N GLU A 72 4.06 7.90 -12.63
CA GLU A 72 4.76 8.92 -11.85
C GLU A 72 3.99 10.25 -11.93
N GLY A 73 3.31 10.61 -10.82
CA GLY A 73 2.51 11.84 -10.70
C GLY A 73 0.99 11.65 -10.68
N GLN A 74 0.44 10.48 -11.04
CA GLN A 74 -1.02 10.23 -10.96
C GLN A 74 -1.49 9.81 -9.56
N CYS A 75 -0.57 9.34 -8.72
CA CYS A 75 -0.85 8.97 -7.34
C CYS A 75 -0.06 9.90 -6.40
N PRO A 76 -0.60 11.09 -6.05
CA PRO A 76 0.06 12.00 -5.10
C PRO A 76 0.27 11.37 -3.70
N GLY A 77 -0.33 10.20 -3.44
CA GLY A 77 -0.36 9.57 -2.12
C GLY A 77 -1.29 10.34 -1.19
N GLY A 78 -1.41 9.89 0.06
CA GLY A 78 -2.21 10.56 1.09
C GLY A 78 -3.64 10.01 1.24
N VAL A 79 -4.58 10.89 1.61
CA VAL A 79 -5.93 10.53 2.10
C VAL A 79 -6.76 9.77 1.06
N SER A 80 -6.56 10.03 -0.24
CA SER A 80 -7.25 9.29 -1.32
C SER A 80 -6.87 7.81 -1.36
N CYS A 81 -5.59 7.47 -1.11
CA CYS A 81 -5.14 6.08 -1.01
C CYS A 81 -5.66 5.39 0.26
N LEU A 82 -5.96 6.16 1.32
CA LEU A 82 -6.49 5.64 2.57
C LEU A 82 -7.91 5.08 2.40
N CYS A 83 -8.75 5.74 1.58
CA CYS A 83 -10.09 5.24 1.24
C CYS A 83 -10.01 3.94 0.43
N THR A 84 -9.16 3.88 -0.59
CA THR A 84 -8.93 2.65 -1.37
C THR A 84 -8.37 1.54 -0.49
N TRP A 85 -7.42 1.85 0.40
CA TRP A 85 -6.87 0.88 1.34
C TRP A 85 -7.93 0.31 2.28
N PHE A 86 -8.78 1.16 2.86
CA PHE A 86 -9.88 0.72 3.70
C PHE A 86 -10.86 -0.18 2.94
N ALA A 87 -11.29 0.24 1.74
CA ALA A 87 -12.22 -0.52 0.92
C ALA A 87 -11.63 -1.88 0.52
N VAL A 88 -10.36 -1.91 0.09
CA VAL A 88 -9.66 -3.16 -0.24
C VAL A 88 -9.55 -4.02 1.01
N CYS A 89 -8.98 -3.53 2.13
CA CYS A 89 -8.89 -4.29 3.38
C CYS A 89 -10.23 -4.88 3.84
N LEU A 90 -11.33 -4.13 3.71
CA LEU A 90 -12.66 -4.59 4.09
C LEU A 90 -13.16 -5.69 3.15
N ILE A 91 -13.01 -5.51 1.84
CA ILE A 91 -13.40 -6.51 0.83
C ILE A 91 -12.57 -7.78 1.06
N THR A 92 -11.26 -7.65 1.19
CA THR A 92 -10.32 -8.74 1.47
C THR A 92 -10.65 -9.48 2.76
N ALA A 93 -10.99 -8.75 3.83
CA ALA A 93 -11.41 -9.37 5.09
C ALA A 93 -12.72 -10.13 4.93
N LEU A 94 -13.66 -9.65 4.11
CA LEU A 94 -14.92 -10.33 3.85
C LEU A 94 -14.70 -11.56 2.96
N THR A 95 -13.89 -11.46 1.90
CA THR A 95 -13.56 -12.60 1.03
C THR A 95 -12.82 -13.67 1.80
N ASP A 96 -11.83 -13.30 2.62
CA ASP A 96 -11.15 -14.24 3.52
C ASP A 96 -12.13 -14.80 4.55
N LEU A 97 -13.03 -14.01 5.14
CA LEU A 97 -14.03 -14.54 6.07
C LEU A 97 -14.98 -15.54 5.39
N LEU A 98 -15.35 -15.35 4.12
CA LEU A 98 -16.21 -16.30 3.41
C LEU A 98 -15.44 -17.55 2.95
N GLY A 99 -14.22 -17.40 2.43
CA GLY A 99 -13.44 -18.50 1.85
C GLY A 99 -12.53 -19.23 2.85
N ASP A 100 -11.82 -18.50 3.70
CA ASP A 100 -10.89 -19.08 4.67
C ASP A 100 -11.64 -19.77 5.82
N VAL A 101 -12.90 -19.42 6.13
CA VAL A 101 -13.68 -20.13 7.17
C VAL A 101 -13.89 -21.59 6.82
N GLU A 102 -14.17 -21.92 5.56
CA GLU A 102 -14.26 -23.32 5.12
C GLU A 102 -12.91 -24.03 5.26
N THR A 103 -11.82 -23.36 4.90
CA THR A 103 -10.46 -23.88 5.01
C THR A 103 -10.06 -24.12 6.46
N VAL A 104 -10.35 -23.17 7.35
CA VAL A 104 -10.10 -23.23 8.79
C VAL A 104 -10.95 -24.34 9.41
N TYR A 105 -12.23 -24.41 9.08
CA TYR A 105 -13.13 -25.46 9.56
C TYR A 105 -12.67 -26.85 9.10
N THR A 106 -12.32 -26.99 7.82
CA THR A 106 -11.78 -28.23 7.27
C THR A 106 -10.46 -28.61 7.94
N GLY A 107 -9.59 -27.63 8.20
CA GLY A 107 -8.35 -27.83 8.92
C GLY A 107 -8.56 -28.33 10.35
N PHE A 108 -9.52 -27.74 11.07
CA PHE A 108 -9.90 -28.20 12.41
C PHE A 108 -10.50 -29.60 12.40
N ARG A 109 -11.40 -29.90 11.46
CA ARG A 109 -11.94 -31.26 11.31
C ARG A 109 -10.84 -32.27 11.03
N LEU A 110 -9.87 -31.94 10.19
CA LEU A 110 -8.76 -32.83 9.86
C LEU A 110 -7.87 -33.12 11.08
N ILE A 111 -7.78 -32.19 12.03
CA ILE A 111 -7.02 -32.36 13.28
C ILE A 111 -7.80 -33.19 14.31
N PHE A 112 -9.10 -32.91 14.48
CA PHE A 112 -9.91 -33.47 15.57
C PHE A 112 -10.73 -34.71 15.20
N ASP A 113 -11.05 -34.90 13.93
CA ASP A 113 -11.87 -36.00 13.43
C ASP A 113 -10.99 -37.06 12.75
N PRO A 114 -10.61 -38.13 13.46
CA PRO A 114 -9.76 -39.16 12.90
C PRO A 114 -10.44 -40.00 11.81
N SER A 115 -11.76 -39.84 11.62
CA SER A 115 -12.53 -40.54 10.59
C SER A 115 -12.60 -39.78 9.26
N PHE A 116 -12.12 -38.53 9.24
CA PHE A 116 -12.18 -37.71 8.04
C PHE A 116 -11.26 -38.27 6.94
N PRO A 117 -11.76 -38.47 5.71
CA PRO A 117 -10.98 -39.12 4.66
C PRO A 117 -9.86 -38.19 4.15
N ASP A 118 -8.62 -38.68 4.24
CA ASP A 118 -7.43 -38.04 3.69
C ASP A 118 -7.41 -38.13 2.15
N LYS A 119 -8.30 -37.37 1.49
CA LYS A 119 -8.32 -37.26 0.02
C LYS A 119 -7.25 -36.31 -0.53
N LEU A 120 -6.59 -35.56 0.35
CA LEU A 120 -5.58 -34.58 -0.04
C LEU A 120 -4.19 -35.21 -0.03
N GLN A 121 -3.46 -35.02 -1.13
CA GLN A 121 -2.06 -35.38 -1.22
C GLN A 121 -1.23 -34.31 -0.48
N TRP A 122 -0.76 -34.66 0.71
CA TRP A 122 0.14 -33.83 1.51
C TRP A 122 1.59 -34.23 1.26
N ASN A 123 2.52 -33.29 1.42
CA ASN A 123 3.95 -33.58 1.31
C ASN A 123 4.48 -34.49 2.43
N PHE A 124 3.79 -34.46 3.58
CA PHE A 124 4.08 -35.32 4.74
C PHE A 124 2.96 -36.34 4.94
N PRO A 125 3.27 -37.54 5.47
CA PRO A 125 2.22 -38.47 5.89
C PRO A 125 1.30 -37.76 6.89
N SER A 126 -0.01 -37.90 6.71
CA SER A 126 -0.99 -37.29 7.59
C SER A 126 -0.77 -37.74 9.04
N ARG A 127 -1.03 -36.83 10.00
CA ARG A 127 -0.89 -37.07 11.45
C ARG A 127 0.53 -37.34 11.96
N THR A 128 1.56 -37.03 11.18
CA THR A 128 2.93 -36.98 11.69
C THR A 128 3.16 -35.67 12.46
N THR A 129 4.09 -35.66 13.43
CA THR A 129 4.49 -34.44 14.15
C THR A 129 4.81 -33.24 13.23
N PRO A 130 5.63 -33.39 12.15
CA PRO A 130 5.89 -32.28 11.23
C PRO A 130 4.63 -31.76 10.53
N TRP A 131 3.66 -32.64 10.23
CA TRP A 131 2.38 -32.24 9.66
C TRP A 131 1.59 -31.34 10.62
N PHE A 132 1.48 -31.71 11.90
CA PHE A 132 0.80 -30.89 12.91
C PHE A 132 1.48 -29.52 13.10
N VAL A 133 2.81 -29.48 13.10
CA VAL A 133 3.55 -28.21 13.23
C VAL A 133 3.29 -27.32 12.03
N CYS A 134 3.40 -27.83 10.80
CA CYS A 134 3.17 -27.04 9.58
C CYS A 134 1.72 -26.55 9.51
N MET A 135 0.76 -27.42 9.84
CA MET A 135 -0.66 -27.08 9.88
C MET A 135 -0.96 -26.02 10.95
N GLY A 136 -0.35 -26.14 12.14
CA GLY A 136 -0.48 -25.16 13.20
C GLY A 136 0.07 -23.79 12.82
N VAL A 137 1.26 -23.74 12.19
CA VAL A 137 1.86 -22.50 11.68
C VAL A 137 0.98 -21.86 10.61
N PHE A 138 0.44 -22.66 9.69
CA PHE A 138 -0.49 -22.19 8.67
C PHE A 138 -1.76 -21.57 9.31
N MET A 139 -2.41 -22.28 10.22
CA MET A 139 -3.62 -21.80 10.91
C MET A 139 -3.35 -20.53 11.72
N ALA A 140 -2.21 -20.46 12.42
CA ALA A 140 -1.80 -19.25 13.14
C ALA A 140 -1.59 -18.08 12.19
N GLY A 141 -0.97 -18.32 11.02
CA GLY A 141 -0.79 -17.31 9.98
C GLY A 141 -2.12 -16.77 9.45
N VAL A 142 -3.09 -17.64 9.16
CA VAL A 142 -4.45 -17.25 8.71
C VAL A 142 -5.16 -16.41 9.78
N LEU A 143 -5.15 -16.86 11.04
CA LEU A 143 -5.80 -16.11 12.14
C LEU A 143 -5.15 -14.75 12.37
N LEU A 144 -3.81 -14.67 12.33
CA LEU A 144 -3.09 -13.41 12.46
C LEU A 144 -3.36 -12.46 11.30
N ALA A 145 -3.48 -12.98 10.07
CA ALA A 145 -3.82 -12.19 8.90
C ALA A 145 -5.22 -11.58 9.05
N LEU A 146 -6.21 -12.39 9.43
CA LEU A 146 -7.59 -11.94 9.65
C LEU A 146 -7.68 -10.89 10.76
N LEU A 147 -7.00 -11.11 11.89
CA LEU A 147 -6.91 -10.11 12.96
C LEU A 147 -6.25 -8.82 12.48
N ALA A 148 -5.15 -8.92 11.71
CA ALA A 148 -4.46 -7.76 11.17
C ALA A 148 -5.32 -6.99 10.16
N GLN A 149 -6.11 -7.67 9.34
CA GLN A 149 -7.05 -7.04 8.41
C GLN A 149 -8.18 -6.31 9.15
N ILE A 150 -8.79 -6.93 10.17
CA ILE A 150 -9.83 -6.29 10.98
C ILE A 150 -9.28 -5.06 11.69
N LEU A 151 -8.11 -5.18 12.33
CA LEU A 151 -7.44 -4.06 12.98
C LEU A 151 -7.04 -2.99 11.97
N GLY A 152 -6.60 -3.39 10.79
CA GLY A 152 -6.25 -2.50 9.68
C GLY A 152 -7.46 -1.70 9.23
N ALA A 153 -8.57 -2.36 8.92
CA ALA A 153 -9.83 -1.75 8.54
C ALA A 153 -10.33 -0.77 9.62
N TRP A 154 -10.26 -1.16 10.89
CA TRP A 154 -10.62 -0.29 12.01
C TRP A 154 -9.76 0.98 12.09
N GLN A 155 -8.44 0.84 12.00
CA GLN A 155 -7.53 2.00 12.02
C GLN A 155 -7.69 2.87 10.77
N GLY A 156 -7.95 2.25 9.61
CA GLY A 156 -8.25 2.94 8.36
C GLY A 156 -9.51 3.79 8.47
N MET A 157 -10.60 3.22 8.98
CA MET A 157 -11.84 3.96 9.20
C MET A 157 -11.64 5.15 10.14
N LYS A 158 -10.91 4.96 11.24
CA LYS A 158 -10.61 6.06 12.18
C LYS A 158 -9.80 7.17 11.53
N GLY A 159 -8.75 6.82 10.77
CA GLY A 159 -7.93 7.79 10.05
C GLY A 159 -8.72 8.55 8.97
N PHE A 160 -9.65 7.87 8.31
CA PHE A 160 -10.55 8.48 7.35
C PHE A 160 -11.48 9.52 8.00
N VAL A 161 -12.12 9.15 9.11
CA VAL A 161 -12.99 10.07 9.86
C VAL A 161 -12.22 11.30 10.37
N GLU A 162 -11.01 11.10 10.90
CA GLU A 162 -10.14 12.20 11.34
C GLU A 162 -9.76 13.13 10.16
N SER A 163 -9.47 12.56 8.99
CA SER A 163 -9.14 13.36 7.81
C SER A 163 -10.33 14.16 7.25
N GLN A 164 -11.56 13.62 7.35
CA GLN A 164 -12.76 14.35 6.96
C GLN A 164 -13.06 15.50 7.92
N ALA A 165 -12.89 15.28 9.23
CA ALA A 165 -13.09 16.33 10.23
C ALA A 165 -12.19 17.55 9.96
N LEU A 166 -10.92 17.33 9.60
CA LEU A 166 -9.98 18.41 9.25
C LEU A 166 -10.32 19.15 7.95
N MET A 167 -11.11 18.56 7.06
CA MET A 167 -11.54 19.20 5.80
C MET A 167 -12.83 20.02 5.95
N VAL A 168 -13.62 19.78 7.00
CA VAL A 168 -14.90 20.48 7.24
C VAL A 168 -14.70 21.81 8.00
N ASP A 169 -13.53 22.01 8.63
CA ASP A 169 -13.19 23.22 9.41
C ASP A 169 -12.71 24.50 8.67
N PRO A 170 -12.69 24.68 7.32
CA PRO A 170 -12.14 25.91 6.74
C PRO A 170 -13.15 27.03 6.42
N LEU A 171 -14.41 27.00 6.89
CA LEU A 171 -15.43 27.97 6.43
C LEU A 171 -16.10 28.86 7.49
N ASP A 172 -15.92 28.64 8.79
CA ASP A 172 -16.55 29.51 9.81
C ASP A 172 -15.75 30.80 10.13
N ASP A 173 -14.51 30.94 9.67
CA ASP A 173 -13.69 32.17 9.86
C ASP A 173 -13.44 32.97 8.56
N LEU A 174 -14.08 32.59 7.44
CA LEU A 174 -13.95 33.29 6.15
C LEU A 174 -15.31 33.86 5.70
N GLU A 175 -15.87 34.73 6.55
CA GLU A 175 -16.94 35.70 6.23
C GLU A 175 -16.44 36.81 5.26
N GLY A 176 -15.58 36.45 4.31
CA GLY A 176 -15.02 37.31 3.28
C GLY A 176 -15.10 36.60 1.94
N GLY A 177 -16.30 36.55 1.39
CA GLY A 177 -16.68 35.69 0.28
C GLY A 177 -15.76 35.72 -0.93
N LEU A 178 -15.36 34.53 -1.38
CA LEU A 178 -15.12 34.24 -2.79
C LEU A 178 -15.77 32.90 -3.14
N PRO A 179 -16.43 32.79 -4.31
CA PRO A 179 -17.20 31.61 -4.67
C PRO A 179 -16.25 30.47 -5.04
N TYR A 180 -16.21 29.43 -4.21
CA TYR A 180 -15.54 28.18 -4.55
C TYR A 180 -16.45 27.38 -5.49
N GLY A 181 -16.29 27.62 -6.79
CA GLY A 181 -16.83 26.78 -7.84
C GLY A 181 -16.03 25.48 -7.94
N GLY A 182 -16.72 24.35 -7.79
CA GLY A 182 -16.20 23.05 -8.21
C GLY A 182 -15.89 23.08 -9.70
N GLY A 183 -14.66 22.72 -10.05
CA GLY A 183 -14.23 22.67 -11.44
C GLY A 183 -12.99 21.82 -11.61
N MET A 184 -13.20 20.59 -12.07
CA MET A 184 -12.17 19.83 -12.78
C MET A 184 -11.58 20.73 -13.89
N THR A 185 -10.33 21.15 -13.73
CA THR A 185 -9.51 21.76 -14.77
C THR A 185 -8.15 21.05 -14.63
N GLN A 186 -7.86 19.96 -15.35
CA GLN A 186 -7.49 19.94 -16.77
C GLN A 186 -7.13 21.33 -17.31
N GLY A 187 -5.88 21.74 -17.07
CA GLY A 187 -5.34 22.98 -17.62
C GLY A 187 -3.94 23.28 -17.12
N GLN A 188 -2.94 22.88 -17.91
CA GLN A 188 -1.70 23.62 -18.17
C GLN A 188 -0.94 24.20 -16.95
N HIS A 189 0.18 23.58 -16.59
CA HIS A 189 1.34 24.33 -16.10
C HIS A 189 2.27 24.64 -17.28
N PRO A 190 2.31 25.89 -17.78
CA PRO A 190 3.51 26.43 -18.39
C PRO A 190 4.43 27.00 -17.28
N TYR A 191 5.70 26.63 -17.35
CA TYR A 191 6.87 27.40 -16.91
C TYR A 191 6.96 27.97 -15.47
N GLY A 192 8.05 27.58 -14.80
CA GLY A 192 9.07 28.55 -14.38
C GLY A 192 8.76 29.40 -13.15
N GLY A 193 9.08 28.87 -11.97
CA GLY A 193 9.19 29.66 -10.74
C GLY A 193 10.48 29.28 -10.02
N GLN A 194 11.57 30.00 -10.29
CA GLN A 194 12.75 29.97 -9.42
C GLN A 194 12.36 30.38 -8.00
N PRO A 195 12.95 29.77 -6.96
CA PRO A 195 12.84 30.29 -5.60
C PRO A 195 13.60 31.63 -5.53
N ARG A 196 12.87 32.74 -5.46
CA ARG A 196 13.41 34.03 -5.03
C ARG A 196 13.78 33.91 -3.55
N THR A 197 15.06 33.71 -3.28
CA THR A 197 15.67 34.04 -2.00
C THR A 197 15.46 35.53 -1.74
N ALA A 198 14.64 35.83 -0.73
CA ALA A 198 14.49 37.18 -0.20
C ALA A 198 15.80 37.57 0.48
N GLY A 199 16.52 38.53 -0.11
CA GLY A 199 17.65 39.19 0.55
C GLY A 199 18.88 39.35 -0.33
N GLU A 200 18.77 40.17 -1.38
CA GLU A 200 19.97 40.81 -1.93
C GLU A 200 19.67 42.29 -2.25
N PRO A 201 20.47 43.24 -1.73
CA PRO A 201 20.32 44.66 -2.01
C PRO A 201 20.66 44.96 -3.48
N SER A 202 19.77 45.68 -4.14
CA SER A 202 19.95 46.26 -5.47
C SER A 202 21.27 47.03 -5.59
N MET A 203 22.19 46.56 -6.42
CA MET A 203 23.33 47.34 -6.93
C MET A 203 22.98 47.99 -8.28
N PRO A 204 23.56 49.18 -8.58
CA PRO A 204 23.17 49.99 -9.72
C PRO A 204 23.91 49.59 -11.01
N THR A 205 23.12 49.52 -12.09
CA THR A 205 23.37 50.01 -13.45
C THR A 205 24.81 50.10 -14.01
N GLY A 206 25.15 49.19 -14.95
CA GLY A 206 26.01 49.41 -16.13
C GLY A 206 27.49 48.97 -16.05
N PRO A 207 28.25 48.83 -17.17
CA PRO A 207 27.91 49.08 -18.59
C PRO A 207 28.28 47.95 -19.61
N GLY A 208 27.60 47.96 -20.75
CA GLY A 208 28.17 47.74 -22.10
C GLY A 208 28.77 46.37 -22.49
N HIS A 209 28.00 45.57 -23.23
CA HIS A 209 28.57 44.56 -24.13
C HIS A 209 28.59 45.10 -25.57
N GLN A 210 29.81 45.33 -26.06
CA GLN A 210 30.12 45.68 -27.45
C GLN A 210 29.89 44.47 -28.37
N LEU A 211 29.28 44.73 -29.52
CA LEU A 211 29.21 43.81 -30.65
C LEU A 211 30.61 43.55 -31.24
N PRO A 212 30.92 42.32 -31.69
CA PRO A 212 32.16 42.04 -32.40
C PRO A 212 32.14 42.62 -33.84
N PRO A 213 33.29 43.06 -34.38
CA PRO A 213 33.39 43.62 -35.72
C PRO A 213 33.32 42.53 -36.81
N SER A 214 32.61 42.89 -37.88
CA SER A 214 32.50 42.22 -39.17
C SER A 214 33.86 41.93 -39.82
N GLN A 215 34.07 40.69 -40.27
CA GLN A 215 35.18 40.30 -41.15
C GLN A 215 34.97 40.81 -42.59
N PRO A 216 36.03 41.26 -43.29
CA PRO A 216 35.97 41.59 -44.71
C PRO A 216 36.05 40.33 -45.60
N PRO A 217 35.61 40.43 -46.87
CA PRO A 217 35.54 39.31 -47.80
C PRO A 217 36.94 38.89 -48.26
N GLN A 218 37.19 37.58 -48.29
CA GLN A 218 38.28 36.98 -49.06
C GLN A 218 37.77 36.79 -50.50
N GLY A 219 38.61 37.19 -51.46
CA GLY A 219 38.28 37.29 -52.89
C GLY A 219 38.22 35.98 -53.66
#